data_AF-A0A1B6L2F4-F1
#
_entry.id   AF-A0A1B6L2F4-F1
#
_cell.length_a   1.000
_cell.length_b   1.000
_cell.length_c   1.000
_cell.angle_alpha   90.00
_cell.angle_beta   90.00
_cell.angle_gamma   90.00
#
_symmetry.space_group_name_H-M   'P 1'
#
loop_
_entity.id
_entity.type
_entity.pdbx_description
1 polymer ?
#
loop_
_entity_poly.entity_id
_entity_poly.type
_entity_poly.pdbx_seq_one_letter_code
_entity_poly.pdbx_strand_id
1 'polypeptide(L)'
;LLLLTSLVVFGNGASAIQMEMCQRLATSFLLLVFCLGISHQSSRQRRQGVSFQSEGAGSDCQTPRQSPGRCMNIRKCSELLDLLVKREQTEYLKASLCGFENRDPKVCCPIGSNMEQPQTQPQPMDRSGELPGRDVCGLSDFPNNRVVNGQPAVLGSWPWMVALGYRSPKKPLDWLCGGSLISDRYVVTAAHCITNIGSRTMYVARLGDLNLDDKVADRASPIDVPVERAIAHENYNSALHTVDIGLVKLKNRVQYSNFIRPICLPASKTFGSDLTGYSPFVVGWGATSYRGPASMALQE
;
A
#
# COMPACT_ATOMS: atom_id res chain seq x y z
N LEU A 1 13.11 24.33 -14.62
CA LEU A 1 11.98 24.47 -13.67
C LEU A 1 11.36 23.08 -13.50
N LEU A 2 12.12 22.15 -12.92
CA LEU A 2 11.74 20.76 -12.71
C LEU A 2 12.49 20.35 -11.44
N LEU A 3 11.79 20.45 -10.31
CA LEU A 3 12.23 19.95 -9.02
C LEU A 3 11.16 18.97 -8.56
N LEU A 4 11.59 17.74 -8.33
CA LEU A 4 11.15 16.82 -7.29
C LEU A 4 9.79 17.15 -6.64
N THR A 5 8.77 16.34 -6.90
CA THR A 5 7.66 16.17 -5.97
C THR A 5 7.64 14.73 -5.50
N SER A 6 8.42 14.51 -4.44
CA SER A 6 8.14 13.46 -3.47
C SER A 6 6.68 13.54 -3.07
N LEU A 7 5.98 12.41 -3.07
CA LEU A 7 4.69 12.27 -2.41
C LEU A 7 4.92 12.37 -0.90
N VAL A 8 4.95 13.60 -0.39
CA VAL A 8 4.94 13.89 1.03
C VAL A 8 3.77 14.84 1.26
N VAL A 9 2.69 14.30 1.81
CA VAL A 9 1.58 15.08 2.33
C VAL A 9 2.03 15.65 3.67
N PHE A 10 2.36 16.94 3.72
CA PHE A 10 2.39 17.69 4.97
C PHE A 10 1.20 18.66 4.99
N GLY A 11 0.30 18.40 5.94
CA GLY A 11 -0.72 19.34 6.36
C GLY A 11 -0.20 20.26 7.47
N ASN A 12 -0.64 21.51 7.37
CA ASN A 12 -0.82 22.53 8.42
C ASN A 12 0.40 23.32 8.93
N GLY A 13 0.56 24.53 8.36
CA GLY A 13 0.24 25.78 9.07
C GLY A 13 1.32 26.44 9.94
N ALA A 14 1.76 27.65 9.56
CA ALA A 14 2.00 28.76 10.48
C ALA A 14 2.13 30.13 9.77
N SER A 15 1.18 31.02 10.09
CA SER A 15 1.28 32.46 10.38
C SER A 15 1.84 33.51 9.41
N ALA A 16 0.89 34.37 8.99
CA ALA A 16 0.88 35.83 9.11
C ALA A 16 1.81 36.70 8.24
N ILE A 17 1.23 37.52 7.35
CA ILE A 17 1.11 38.99 7.46
C ILE A 17 0.51 39.58 6.15
N GLN A 18 -0.40 40.56 6.33
CA GLN A 18 -0.97 41.52 5.36
C GLN A 18 -1.94 41.03 4.26
N MET A 19 -3.25 41.23 4.43
CA MET A 19 -3.94 42.50 4.17
C MET A 19 -5.43 42.41 4.54
N GLU A 20 -5.95 43.50 5.11
CA GLU A 20 -7.28 43.67 5.67
C GLU A 20 -8.45 43.63 4.66
N MET A 21 -9.65 43.52 5.23
CA MET A 21 -10.86 44.28 4.89
C MET A 21 -11.99 43.49 4.17
N CYS A 22 -12.83 42.80 4.97
CA CYS A 22 -14.27 43.09 5.02
C CYS A 22 -14.92 42.41 6.23
N GLN A 23 -15.84 43.10 6.87
CA GLN A 23 -16.26 42.95 8.26
C GLN A 23 -17.71 42.48 8.36
N ARG A 24 -18.05 41.92 9.54
CA ARG A 24 -19.39 41.80 10.17
C ARG A 24 -20.17 40.49 9.93
N LEU A 25 -20.38 39.70 10.99
CA LEU A 25 -21.59 39.78 11.83
C LEU A 25 -21.56 38.81 13.05
N ALA A 26 -22.01 39.35 14.20
CA ALA A 26 -22.77 38.72 15.30
C ALA A 26 -22.11 37.78 16.36
N THR A 27 -21.52 38.41 17.39
CA THR A 27 -21.86 38.40 18.84
C THR A 27 -22.59 37.23 19.55
N SER A 28 -22.12 37.01 20.81
CA SER A 28 -22.83 36.60 22.05
C SER A 28 -22.93 35.09 22.36
N PHE A 29 -22.77 34.57 23.59
CA PHE A 29 -22.48 35.10 24.95
C PHE A 29 -22.11 33.89 25.86
N LEU A 30 -21.18 34.09 26.82
CA LEU A 30 -21.10 33.63 28.24
C LEU A 30 -21.76 32.32 28.75
N LEU A 31 -21.39 31.65 29.86
CA LEU A 31 -20.26 31.50 30.81
C LEU A 31 -20.83 30.66 31.99
N LEU A 32 -20.04 29.71 32.55
CA LEU A 32 -19.95 29.31 33.99
C LEU A 32 -21.17 28.65 34.70
N VAL A 33 -21.12 27.86 35.79
CA VAL A 33 -20.20 27.02 36.63
C VAL A 33 -21.16 26.30 37.62
N PHE A 34 -20.91 25.05 38.05
CA PHE A 34 -20.74 24.67 39.47
C PHE A 34 -20.86 23.16 39.78
N CYS A 35 -19.93 22.79 40.64
CA CYS A 35 -19.55 21.53 41.26
C CYS A 35 -20.63 20.80 42.07
N LEU A 36 -20.28 19.55 42.38
CA LEU A 36 -20.52 18.70 43.59
C LEU A 36 -20.94 17.30 43.09
N GLY A 37 -20.26 16.17 43.31
CA GLY A 37 -19.35 15.79 44.38
C GLY A 37 -20.00 14.70 45.23
N ILE A 38 -20.07 13.43 44.75
CA ILE A 38 -20.33 12.24 45.61
C ILE A 38 -19.56 11.03 45.08
N SER A 39 -18.70 10.51 45.94
CA SER A 39 -17.98 9.23 45.85
C SER A 39 -18.93 8.05 46.14
N HIS A 40 -18.86 6.95 45.37
CA HIS A 40 -19.09 5.61 45.94
C HIS A 40 -18.56 4.45 45.07
N GLN A 41 -17.70 3.65 45.71
CA GLN A 41 -17.44 2.21 45.59
C GLN A 41 -17.18 1.52 44.23
N SER A 42 -15.89 1.18 44.08
CA SER A 42 -15.35 -0.13 43.69
C SER A 42 -16.34 -1.30 43.52
N SER A 43 -16.35 -1.89 42.32
CA SER A 43 -16.40 -3.34 42.17
C SER A 43 -15.36 -3.83 41.16
N ARG A 44 -14.28 -4.42 41.69
CA ARG A 44 -13.33 -5.25 40.93
C ARG A 44 -14.00 -6.61 40.73
N GLN A 45 -14.56 -6.85 39.54
CA GLN A 45 -14.93 -8.22 39.15
C GLN A 45 -13.69 -8.96 38.63
N ARG A 46 -13.24 -9.88 39.48
CA ARG A 46 -12.22 -10.90 39.27
C ARG A 46 -12.69 -11.83 38.14
N ARG A 47 -12.23 -11.62 36.90
CA ARG A 47 -12.42 -12.60 35.83
C ARG A 47 -11.57 -13.83 36.14
N GLN A 48 -12.26 -14.96 36.29
CA GLN A 48 -11.70 -16.28 36.50
C GLN A 48 -10.76 -16.61 35.34
N GLY A 49 -9.49 -16.87 35.65
CA GLY A 49 -8.52 -17.40 34.70
C GLY A 49 -8.89 -18.84 34.39
N VAL A 50 -9.17 -19.13 33.13
CA VAL A 50 -9.37 -20.49 32.64
C VAL A 50 -7.98 -21.11 32.49
N SER A 51 -7.73 -22.17 33.25
CA SER A 51 -6.53 -23.01 33.18
C SER A 51 -6.63 -23.92 31.96
N PHE A 52 -5.63 -23.88 31.06
CA PHE A 52 -5.46 -24.89 30.02
C PHE A 52 -4.03 -25.44 30.06
N GLN A 53 -3.95 -26.76 30.16
CA GLN A 53 -2.73 -27.55 30.15
C GLN A 53 -2.04 -27.43 28.78
N SER A 54 -0.72 -27.34 28.81
CA SER A 54 0.15 -27.22 27.64
C SER A 54 0.37 -28.58 26.98
N GLU A 55 -0.12 -28.76 25.75
CA GLU A 55 0.36 -29.84 24.88
C GLU A 55 0.52 -29.34 23.43
N GLY A 56 1.70 -29.59 22.87
CA GLY A 56 1.91 -29.88 21.44
C GLY A 56 1.69 -28.78 20.41
N ALA A 57 2.77 -28.40 19.72
CA ALA A 57 2.68 -27.77 18.41
C ALA A 57 1.97 -28.73 17.43
N GLY A 58 0.79 -28.34 16.94
CA GLY A 58 0.11 -29.00 15.81
C GLY A 58 -0.95 -30.06 16.15
N SER A 59 -1.61 -30.02 17.31
CA SER A 59 -2.71 -30.94 17.60
C SER A 59 -3.93 -30.73 16.69
N ASP A 60 -4.41 -31.81 16.09
CA ASP A 60 -5.74 -31.86 15.49
C ASP A 60 -6.80 -31.58 16.59
N CYS A 61 -7.89 -30.92 16.21
CA CYS A 61 -8.96 -30.49 17.10
C CYS A 61 -10.31 -30.62 16.39
N GLN A 62 -11.41 -30.46 17.13
CA GLN A 62 -12.75 -30.50 16.56
C GLN A 62 -13.41 -29.12 16.69
N THR A 63 -13.95 -28.60 15.58
CA THR A 63 -14.63 -27.30 15.58
C THR A 63 -15.95 -27.38 16.36
N PRO A 64 -16.54 -26.24 16.80
CA PRO A 64 -17.84 -26.25 17.47
C PRO A 64 -19.00 -26.74 16.59
N ARG A 65 -18.78 -26.87 15.27
CA ARG A 65 -19.70 -27.52 14.32
C ARG A 65 -19.38 -29.01 14.10
N GLN A 66 -18.57 -29.60 14.98
CA GLN A 66 -18.14 -31.00 14.94
C GLN A 66 -17.27 -31.40 13.74
N SER A 67 -16.70 -30.44 13.01
CA SER A 67 -15.80 -30.71 11.88
C SER A 67 -14.36 -30.91 12.33
N PRO A 68 -13.55 -31.76 11.65
CA PRO A 68 -12.13 -31.88 11.95
C PRO A 68 -11.41 -30.56 11.64
N GLY A 69 -10.48 -30.18 12.50
CA GLY A 69 -9.75 -28.93 12.42
C GLY A 69 -8.32 -29.05 12.95
N ARG A 70 -7.52 -28.01 12.75
CA ARG A 70 -6.16 -27.88 13.28
C ARG A 70 -6.06 -26.67 14.19
N CYS A 71 -5.43 -26.87 15.35
CA CYS A 71 -5.26 -25.79 16.32
C CYS A 71 -4.11 -24.85 15.90
N MET A 72 -4.45 -23.66 15.38
CA MET A 72 -3.48 -22.68 14.88
C MET A 72 -3.80 -21.26 15.30
N ASN A 73 -2.82 -20.36 15.20
CA ASN A 73 -3.00 -18.94 15.50
C ASN A 73 -4.16 -18.36 14.66
N ILE A 74 -5.04 -17.55 15.27
CA ILE A 74 -6.22 -16.99 14.58
C ILE A 74 -5.86 -16.19 13.32
N ARG A 75 -4.66 -15.59 13.28
CA ARG A 75 -4.16 -14.87 12.10
C ARG A 75 -3.89 -15.80 10.90
N LYS A 76 -3.75 -17.10 11.14
CA LYS A 76 -3.52 -18.14 10.12
C LYS A 76 -4.79 -18.86 9.70
N CYS A 77 -5.94 -18.59 10.35
CA CYS A 77 -7.23 -19.17 10.01
C CYS A 77 -8.13 -18.11 9.37
N SER A 78 -8.14 -18.02 8.04
CA SER A 78 -8.89 -17.00 7.28
C SER A 78 -10.38 -16.97 7.63
N GLU A 79 -11.02 -18.14 7.73
CA GLU A 79 -12.46 -18.24 8.04
C GLU A 79 -12.83 -17.61 9.38
N LEU A 80 -12.02 -17.86 10.42
CA LEU A 80 -12.29 -17.32 11.76
C LEU A 80 -11.76 -15.89 11.92
N LEU A 81 -10.75 -15.50 11.14
CA LEU A 81 -10.24 -14.14 11.12
C LEU A 81 -11.29 -13.15 10.56
N ASP A 82 -12.02 -13.54 9.53
CA ASP A 82 -13.10 -12.72 8.95
C ASP A 82 -14.24 -12.49 9.93
N LEU A 83 -14.65 -13.52 10.66
CA LEU A 83 -15.66 -13.41 11.72
C LEU A 83 -15.20 -12.49 12.85
N LEU A 84 -13.92 -12.55 13.22
CA LEU A 84 -13.34 -11.69 14.25
C LEU A 84 -13.34 -10.21 13.82
N VAL A 85 -12.96 -9.93 12.57
CA VAL A 85 -12.92 -8.56 12.02
C VAL A 85 -14.33 -7.97 11.94
N LYS A 86 -15.31 -8.78 11.53
CA LYS A 86 -16.72 -8.36 11.45
C LYS A 86 -17.42 -8.28 12.81
N ARG A 87 -16.78 -8.79 13.88
CA ARG A 87 -17.38 -8.94 15.23
C ARG A 87 -18.67 -9.78 15.23
N GLU A 88 -18.78 -10.68 14.27
CA GLU A 88 -19.92 -11.59 14.13
C GLU A 88 -19.61 -12.91 14.84
N GLN A 89 -20.66 -13.60 15.31
CA GLN A 89 -20.54 -14.95 15.88
C GLN A 89 -19.49 -15.07 17.00
N THR A 90 -19.44 -14.07 17.90
CA THR A 90 -18.47 -13.99 19.00
C THR A 90 -18.48 -15.25 19.88
N GLU A 91 -19.64 -15.89 20.07
CA GLU A 91 -19.75 -17.14 20.84
C GLU A 91 -19.13 -18.33 20.12
N TYR A 92 -19.21 -18.37 18.79
CA TYR A 92 -18.55 -19.37 17.96
C TYR A 92 -17.02 -19.21 18.00
N LEU A 93 -16.53 -17.96 17.97
CA LEU A 93 -15.09 -17.66 18.09
C LEU A 93 -14.54 -18.06 19.46
N LYS A 94 -15.27 -17.77 20.54
CA LYS A 94 -14.90 -18.23 21.89
C LYS A 94 -14.88 -19.75 22.00
N ALA A 95 -15.89 -20.43 21.45
CA ALA A 95 -15.98 -21.88 21.45
C ALA A 95 -14.90 -22.54 20.57
N SER A 96 -14.35 -21.81 19.60
CA SER A 96 -13.28 -22.30 18.72
C SER A 96 -11.88 -22.14 19.34
N LEU A 97 -11.73 -21.55 20.53
CA LEU A 97 -10.42 -21.39 21.19
C LEU A 97 -9.82 -22.74 21.57
N CYS A 98 -8.62 -23.01 21.07
CA CYS A 98 -7.89 -24.24 21.35
C CYS A 98 -6.56 -24.00 22.08
N GLY A 99 -6.24 -22.74 22.42
CA GLY A 99 -5.07 -22.37 23.20
C GLY A 99 -4.62 -20.94 22.96
N PHE A 100 -3.42 -20.62 23.41
CA PHE A 100 -2.77 -19.32 23.20
C PHE A 100 -1.31 -19.53 22.78
N GLU A 101 -0.85 -18.68 21.87
CA GLU A 101 0.55 -18.55 21.50
C GLU A 101 1.02 -17.17 22.00
N ASN A 102 1.74 -17.16 23.12
CA ASN A 102 2.04 -15.93 23.87
C ASN A 102 0.77 -15.17 24.28
N ARG A 103 0.47 -14.04 23.61
CA ARG A 103 -0.73 -13.21 23.82
C ARG A 103 -1.77 -13.38 22.73
N ASP A 104 -1.45 -14.10 21.65
CA ASP A 104 -2.35 -14.30 20.53
C ASP A 104 -3.19 -15.57 20.73
N PRO A 105 -4.53 -15.52 20.56
CA PRO A 105 -5.38 -16.70 20.67
C PRO A 105 -5.15 -17.68 19.50
N LYS A 106 -5.09 -18.96 19.82
CA LYS A 106 -5.18 -20.06 18.85
C LYS A 106 -6.62 -20.55 18.76
N VAL A 107 -7.04 -20.88 17.55
CA VAL A 107 -8.38 -21.40 17.25
C VAL A 107 -8.31 -22.70 16.46
N CYS A 108 -9.33 -23.53 16.64
CA CYS A 108 -9.54 -24.74 15.88
C CYS A 108 -10.06 -24.39 14.49
N CYS A 109 -9.18 -24.37 13.50
CA CYS A 109 -9.52 -24.02 12.12
C CYS A 109 -9.92 -25.29 11.34
N PRO A 110 -11.09 -25.34 10.69
CA PRO A 110 -11.52 -26.53 9.96
C PRO A 110 -10.53 -26.91 8.84
N ILE A 111 -10.16 -28.19 8.77
CA ILE A 111 -9.37 -28.72 7.66
C ILE A 111 -10.38 -29.09 6.59
N GLY A 112 -10.53 -28.23 5.58
CA GLY A 112 -11.36 -28.54 4.43
C GLY A 112 -10.95 -29.88 3.82
N SER A 113 -11.90 -30.82 3.76
CA SER A 113 -11.77 -32.02 2.95
C SER A 113 -11.71 -31.60 1.47
N ASN A 114 -10.50 -31.38 0.97
CA ASN A 114 -10.05 -31.68 -0.39
C ASN A 114 -8.56 -31.29 -0.54
N MET A 115 -7.68 -32.21 -0.17
CA MET A 115 -6.49 -32.48 -0.97
C MET A 115 -6.84 -33.60 -1.96
N GLU A 116 -7.47 -33.23 -3.06
CA GLU A 116 -7.13 -33.72 -4.40
C GLU A 116 -7.67 -32.69 -5.40
N GLN A 117 -6.86 -32.37 -6.41
CA GLN A 117 -7.12 -31.32 -7.39
C GLN A 117 -8.48 -31.50 -8.08
N PRO A 118 -9.27 -30.42 -8.26
CA PRO A 118 -10.01 -30.26 -9.49
C PRO A 118 -9.04 -29.67 -10.52
N GLN A 119 -8.74 -30.45 -11.56
CA GLN A 119 -8.47 -29.88 -12.87
C GLN A 119 -9.73 -29.13 -13.33
N THR A 120 -9.94 -27.92 -12.81
CA THR A 120 -10.84 -26.96 -13.44
C THR A 120 -9.98 -26.13 -14.37
N GLN A 121 -10.30 -26.20 -15.65
CA GLN A 121 -9.91 -25.19 -16.63
C GLN A 121 -9.95 -23.80 -15.96
N PRO A 122 -8.92 -22.94 -16.13
CA PRO A 122 -8.95 -21.62 -15.55
C PRO A 122 -10.09 -20.83 -16.20
N GLN A 123 -11.26 -20.85 -15.56
CA GLN A 123 -12.26 -19.82 -15.75
C GLN A 123 -11.67 -18.57 -15.09
N PRO A 124 -11.51 -17.47 -15.85
CA PRO A 124 -10.96 -16.24 -15.29
C PRO A 124 -12.00 -15.65 -14.34
N MET A 125 -11.87 -15.95 -13.04
CA MET A 125 -12.47 -15.10 -12.03
C MET A 125 -11.79 -13.74 -12.14
N ASP A 126 -12.50 -12.82 -12.76
CA ASP A 126 -12.13 -11.42 -12.82
C ASP A 126 -12.10 -10.84 -11.40
N ARG A 127 -10.97 -11.00 -10.71
CA ARG A 127 -10.61 -10.14 -9.57
C ARG A 127 -10.23 -8.77 -10.14
N SER A 128 -11.21 -8.03 -10.61
CA SER A 128 -11.05 -6.64 -10.99
C SER A 128 -11.16 -5.79 -9.72
N GLY A 129 -10.02 -5.39 -9.16
CA GLY A 129 -9.95 -4.28 -8.21
C GLY A 129 -9.61 -4.60 -6.76
N GLU A 130 -9.26 -5.83 -6.40
CA GLU A 130 -8.76 -6.13 -5.07
C GLU A 130 -7.25 -5.85 -4.99
N LEU A 131 -6.85 -5.00 -4.04
CA LEU A 131 -5.44 -4.70 -3.78
C LEU A 131 -4.73 -5.94 -3.23
N PRO A 132 -3.45 -6.14 -3.57
CA PRO A 132 -2.67 -7.25 -3.06
C PRO A 132 -2.59 -7.22 -1.53
N GLY A 133 -2.66 -8.42 -0.93
CA GLY A 133 -2.45 -8.60 0.50
C GLY A 133 -1.05 -8.20 0.96
N ARG A 134 -0.86 -8.01 2.27
CA ARG A 134 0.43 -7.63 2.88
C ARG A 134 1.52 -8.69 2.73
N ASP A 135 1.14 -9.92 2.44
CA ASP A 135 1.99 -11.06 2.11
C ASP A 135 2.51 -11.03 0.66
N VAL A 136 2.01 -10.11 -0.17
CA VAL A 136 2.38 -9.97 -1.59
C VAL A 136 3.00 -8.60 -1.88
N CYS A 137 2.49 -7.54 -1.26
CA CYS A 137 2.93 -6.17 -1.51
C CYS A 137 4.11 -5.73 -0.62
N GLY A 138 4.88 -4.75 -1.08
CA GLY A 138 5.93 -4.10 -0.30
C GLY A 138 7.12 -5.00 0.05
N LEU A 139 7.23 -6.15 -0.60
CA LEU A 139 8.32 -7.11 -0.40
C LEU A 139 9.46 -6.82 -1.37
N SER A 140 10.68 -6.73 -0.83
CA SER A 140 11.92 -6.67 -1.57
C SER A 140 12.86 -7.75 -1.03
N ASP A 141 13.52 -8.47 -1.93
CA ASP A 141 14.41 -9.58 -1.58
C ASP A 141 15.83 -9.06 -1.22
N PHE A 142 16.06 -7.74 -1.25
CA PHE A 142 17.34 -7.10 -0.95
C PHE A 142 17.28 -6.22 0.32
N PRO A 143 18.34 -6.22 1.15
CA PRO A 143 18.43 -5.31 2.27
C PRO A 143 18.66 -3.88 1.75
N ASN A 144 17.63 -3.05 1.82
CA ASN A 144 17.72 -1.65 1.44
C ASN A 144 18.40 -0.87 2.57
N ASN A 145 19.72 -0.69 2.48
CA ASN A 145 20.44 0.20 3.37
C ASN A 145 20.17 1.65 2.95
N ARG A 146 19.94 2.52 3.94
CA ARG A 146 19.71 3.95 3.72
C ARG A 146 20.87 4.58 2.93
N VAL A 147 20.55 5.28 1.85
CA VAL A 147 21.50 6.07 1.08
C VAL A 147 21.00 7.52 0.97
N VAL A 148 21.93 8.47 1.04
CA VAL A 148 21.68 9.90 0.82
C VAL A 148 22.60 10.31 -0.34
N ASN A 149 22.10 11.13 -1.28
CA ASN A 149 22.77 11.62 -2.51
C ASN A 149 22.68 10.75 -3.77
N GLY A 150 21.75 9.78 -3.85
CA GLY A 150 21.49 9.03 -5.08
C GLY A 150 22.64 8.07 -5.41
N GLN A 151 22.54 6.82 -5.00
CA GLN A 151 23.44 5.77 -5.49
C GLN A 151 22.69 4.86 -6.47
N PRO A 152 23.42 4.20 -7.39
CA PRO A 152 22.80 3.20 -8.25
C PRO A 152 22.10 2.12 -7.42
N ALA A 153 20.82 1.89 -7.71
CA ALA A 153 20.06 0.84 -7.07
C ALA A 153 20.57 -0.55 -7.49
N VAL A 154 20.30 -1.55 -6.65
CA VAL A 154 20.53 -2.96 -7.01
C VAL A 154 19.31 -3.52 -7.71
N LEU A 155 19.52 -4.37 -8.72
CA LEU A 155 18.45 -5.05 -9.44
C LEU A 155 17.54 -5.81 -8.46
N GLY A 156 16.25 -5.46 -8.43
CA GLY A 156 15.27 -6.10 -7.55
C GLY A 156 15.08 -5.45 -6.18
N SER A 157 15.86 -4.42 -5.82
CA SER A 157 15.64 -3.69 -4.56
C SER A 157 14.31 -2.95 -4.50
N TRP A 158 13.78 -2.55 -5.66
CA TRP A 158 12.57 -1.74 -5.82
C TRP A 158 11.62 -2.30 -6.88
N PRO A 159 11.05 -3.51 -6.65
CA PRO A 159 10.32 -4.27 -7.69
C PRO A 159 8.98 -3.64 -8.09
N TRP A 160 8.54 -2.60 -7.37
CA TRP A 160 7.34 -1.82 -7.71
C TRP A 160 7.62 -0.63 -8.62
N MET A 161 8.88 -0.32 -8.94
CA MET A 161 9.19 0.83 -9.80
C MET A 161 8.72 0.60 -11.22
N VAL A 162 8.11 1.64 -11.78
CA VAL A 162 7.61 1.66 -13.15
C VAL A 162 8.12 2.90 -13.86
N ALA A 163 8.67 2.75 -15.05
CA ALA A 163 8.94 3.88 -15.95
C ALA A 163 7.79 4.05 -16.94
N LEU A 164 7.29 5.28 -17.09
CA LEU A 164 6.19 5.62 -17.98
C LEU A 164 6.72 6.24 -19.26
N GLY A 165 6.46 5.56 -20.38
CA GLY A 165 6.93 5.91 -21.71
C GLY A 165 5.86 6.66 -22.51
N TYR A 166 6.27 7.74 -23.16
CA TYR A 166 5.41 8.63 -23.92
C TYR A 166 5.78 8.61 -25.40
N ARG A 167 4.78 8.43 -26.26
CA ARG A 167 4.98 8.48 -27.70
C ARG A 167 4.58 9.85 -28.23
N SER A 168 5.39 10.39 -29.15
CA SER A 168 5.04 11.53 -29.97
C SER A 168 5.06 11.11 -31.45
N PRO A 169 4.24 11.72 -32.33
CA PRO A 169 4.24 11.35 -33.76
C PRO A 169 5.59 11.53 -34.47
N LYS A 170 6.49 12.37 -33.93
CA LYS A 170 7.74 12.79 -34.58
C LYS A 170 9.02 12.44 -33.80
N LYS A 171 8.89 11.78 -32.66
CA LYS A 171 10.03 11.48 -31.77
C LYS A 171 10.01 10.02 -31.33
N PRO A 172 11.17 9.44 -30.98
CA PRO A 172 11.23 8.15 -30.30
C PRO A 172 10.46 8.18 -28.98
N LEU A 173 10.32 7.01 -28.36
CA LEU A 173 9.72 6.88 -27.04
C LEU A 173 10.54 7.66 -26.00
N ASP A 174 9.88 8.53 -25.23
CA ASP A 174 10.49 9.29 -24.16
C ASP A 174 10.06 8.72 -22.80
N TRP A 175 11.00 8.39 -21.91
CA TRP A 175 10.72 8.04 -20.51
C TRP A 175 10.73 9.32 -19.66
N LEU A 176 9.56 9.80 -19.24
CA LEU A 176 9.44 11.13 -18.60
C LEU A 176 8.98 11.10 -17.15
N CYS A 177 8.28 10.03 -16.75
CA CYS A 177 7.74 9.90 -15.39
C CYS A 177 7.97 8.51 -14.84
N GLY A 178 7.97 8.42 -13.52
CA GLY A 178 7.87 7.17 -12.80
C GLY A 178 6.43 6.86 -12.36
N GLY A 179 6.25 5.67 -11.81
CA GLY A 179 5.07 5.25 -11.08
C GLY A 179 5.41 4.08 -10.15
N SER A 180 4.41 3.64 -9.39
CA SER A 180 4.52 2.46 -8.55
C SER A 180 3.42 1.45 -8.88
N LEU A 181 3.81 0.20 -9.12
CA LEU A 181 2.87 -0.90 -9.29
C LEU A 181 2.11 -1.12 -7.97
N ILE A 182 0.78 -1.11 -7.99
CA ILE A 182 -0.06 -1.30 -6.79
C ILE A 182 -0.95 -2.56 -6.88
N SER A 183 -1.01 -3.18 -8.05
CA SER A 183 -1.65 -4.47 -8.30
C SER A 183 -1.06 -5.07 -9.57
N ASP A 184 -1.56 -6.23 -10.03
CA ASP A 184 -1.12 -6.86 -11.28
C ASP A 184 -1.55 -6.07 -12.53
N ARG A 185 -2.37 -5.03 -12.37
CA ARG A 185 -2.93 -4.27 -13.51
C ARG A 185 -2.93 -2.75 -13.35
N TYR A 186 -2.59 -2.23 -12.19
CA TYR A 186 -2.64 -0.79 -11.91
C TYR A 186 -1.31 -0.27 -11.39
N VAL A 187 -0.94 0.89 -11.91
CA VAL A 187 0.19 1.70 -11.50
C VAL A 187 -0.35 3.02 -10.96
N VAL A 188 0.12 3.47 -9.80
CA VAL A 188 -0.13 4.82 -9.28
C VAL A 188 1.00 5.74 -9.74
N THR A 189 0.65 6.97 -10.13
CA THR A 189 1.59 8.01 -10.56
C THR A 189 1.02 9.39 -10.20
N ALA A 190 1.68 10.47 -10.62
CA ALA A 190 1.18 11.82 -10.48
C ALA A 190 0.16 12.16 -11.57
N ALA A 191 -0.82 13.02 -11.28
CA ALA A 191 -1.79 13.48 -12.26
C ALA A 191 -1.13 14.29 -13.37
N HIS A 192 -0.10 15.10 -13.03
CA HIS A 192 0.62 15.90 -14.02
C HIS A 192 1.36 15.03 -15.06
N CYS A 193 1.76 13.81 -14.71
CA CYS A 193 2.33 12.84 -15.65
C CYS A 193 1.30 12.38 -16.70
N ILE A 194 0.00 12.56 -16.44
CA ILE A 194 -1.08 12.17 -17.34
C ILE A 194 -1.56 13.38 -18.16
N THR A 195 -1.75 14.54 -17.52
CA THR A 195 -2.38 15.71 -18.16
C THR A 195 -1.38 16.66 -18.82
N ASN A 196 -0.17 16.80 -18.29
CA ASN A 196 0.77 17.84 -18.71
C ASN A 196 1.76 17.31 -19.76
N ILE A 197 1.26 16.50 -20.70
CA ILE A 197 2.09 15.75 -21.65
C ILE A 197 2.19 16.40 -23.04
N GLY A 198 1.47 17.51 -23.26
CA GLY A 198 1.42 18.22 -24.54
C GLY A 198 0.76 17.37 -25.63
N SER A 199 1.39 17.26 -26.81
CA SER A 199 0.90 16.43 -27.92
C SER A 199 1.30 14.95 -27.82
N ARG A 200 1.87 14.53 -26.69
CA ARG A 200 2.29 13.14 -26.46
C ARG A 200 1.11 12.29 -25.99
N THR A 201 1.29 10.98 -26.04
CA THR A 201 0.37 10.02 -25.43
C THR A 201 1.17 9.09 -24.53
N MET A 202 0.71 8.88 -23.30
CA MET A 202 1.24 7.85 -22.42
C MET A 202 0.95 6.49 -23.06
N TYR A 203 2.01 5.76 -23.43
CA TYR A 203 1.91 4.62 -24.35
C TYR A 203 2.21 3.29 -23.67
N VAL A 204 3.23 3.26 -22.81
CA VAL A 204 3.77 2.02 -22.26
C VAL A 204 4.27 2.24 -20.83
N ALA A 205 4.14 1.21 -20.01
CA ALA A 205 4.73 1.11 -18.68
C ALA A 205 5.81 0.03 -18.71
N ARG A 206 7.04 0.39 -18.36
CA ARG A 206 8.15 -0.55 -18.21
C ARG A 206 8.33 -0.96 -16.76
N LEU A 207 8.42 -2.26 -16.51
CA LEU A 207 8.57 -2.84 -15.16
C LEU A 207 9.81 -3.73 -15.09
N GLY A 208 10.42 -3.81 -13.91
CA GLY A 208 11.58 -4.69 -13.65
C GLY A 208 12.87 -4.23 -14.32
N ASP A 209 12.94 -2.94 -14.69
CA ASP A 209 14.13 -2.34 -15.29
C ASP A 209 15.07 -1.76 -14.22
N LEU A 210 16.36 -1.73 -14.53
CA LEU A 210 17.38 -1.03 -13.75
C LEU A 210 18.03 0.08 -14.58
N ASN A 211 18.10 -0.04 -15.91
CA ASN A 211 18.64 0.97 -16.81
C ASN A 211 17.79 1.14 -18.06
N LEU A 212 17.28 2.37 -18.27
CA LEU A 212 16.42 2.70 -19.41
C LEU A 212 17.17 2.76 -20.76
N ASP A 213 18.50 2.63 -20.76
CA ASP A 213 19.30 2.44 -21.97
C ASP A 213 19.43 0.93 -22.24
N ASP A 214 18.64 0.44 -23.20
CA ASP A 214 18.59 -0.98 -23.61
C ASP A 214 19.94 -1.55 -24.08
N LYS A 215 20.97 -0.70 -24.27
CA LYS A 215 22.34 -1.12 -24.61
C LYS A 215 23.17 -1.53 -23.40
N VAL A 216 22.70 -1.23 -22.18
CA VAL A 216 23.41 -1.55 -20.95
C VAL A 216 23.04 -2.95 -20.49
N ALA A 217 24.05 -3.82 -20.36
CA ALA A 217 23.86 -5.17 -19.83
C ALA A 217 24.00 -5.17 -18.30
N ASP A 218 22.89 -5.05 -17.59
CA ASP A 218 22.83 -5.00 -16.12
C ASP A 218 22.12 -6.23 -15.49
N ARG A 219 21.81 -7.23 -16.33
CA ARG A 219 21.05 -8.45 -16.00
C ARG A 219 19.57 -8.23 -15.70
N ALA A 220 19.05 -7.01 -15.86
CA ALA A 220 17.62 -6.77 -15.85
C ALA A 220 16.98 -7.45 -17.08
N SER A 221 15.73 -7.88 -16.91
CA SER A 221 14.90 -8.40 -18.00
C SER A 221 13.57 -7.67 -17.98
N PRO A 222 13.56 -6.37 -18.34
CA PRO A 222 12.37 -5.55 -18.22
C PRO A 222 11.26 -6.02 -19.16
N ILE A 223 10.02 -5.73 -18.77
CA ILE A 223 8.85 -5.93 -19.62
C ILE A 223 8.17 -4.60 -19.92
N ASP A 224 7.74 -4.44 -21.17
CA ASP A 224 6.99 -3.29 -21.65
C ASP A 224 5.51 -3.65 -21.79
N VAL A 225 4.67 -3.03 -20.97
CA VAL A 225 3.23 -3.30 -20.93
C VAL A 225 2.46 -2.09 -21.48
N PRO A 226 1.67 -2.25 -22.56
CA PRO A 226 0.89 -1.14 -23.11
C PRO A 226 -0.10 -0.57 -22.09
N VAL A 227 -0.30 0.74 -22.13
CA VAL A 227 -1.30 1.42 -21.30
C VAL A 227 -2.68 1.29 -21.95
N GLU A 228 -3.67 0.85 -21.16
CA GLU A 228 -5.08 0.80 -21.57
C GLU A 228 -5.77 2.16 -21.37
N ARG A 229 -5.59 2.73 -20.17
CA ARG A 229 -6.11 4.06 -19.82
C ARG A 229 -5.25 4.69 -18.72
N ALA A 230 -5.16 6.01 -18.75
CA ALA A 230 -4.58 6.81 -17.68
C ALA A 230 -5.67 7.76 -17.16
N ILE A 231 -5.80 7.85 -15.83
CA ILE A 231 -6.90 8.53 -15.15
C ILE A 231 -6.26 9.49 -14.13
N ALA A 232 -6.32 10.79 -14.40
CA ALA A 232 -6.00 11.77 -13.40
C ALA A 232 -7.13 11.84 -12.37
N HIS A 233 -6.81 12.16 -11.12
CA HIS A 233 -7.84 12.43 -10.12
C HIS A 233 -8.73 13.60 -10.59
N GLU A 234 -10.04 13.46 -10.43
CA GLU A 234 -11.04 14.42 -10.95
C GLU A 234 -10.84 15.84 -10.42
N ASN A 235 -10.38 15.96 -9.17
CA ASN A 235 -10.07 17.23 -8.50
C ASN A 235 -8.63 17.74 -8.73
N TYR A 236 -7.85 17.14 -9.65
CA TYR A 236 -6.51 17.64 -9.94
C TYR A 236 -6.57 19.04 -10.56
N ASN A 237 -5.82 19.98 -9.97
CA ASN A 237 -5.69 21.33 -10.51
C ASN A 237 -4.27 21.56 -11.03
N SER A 238 -4.12 21.70 -12.35
CA SER A 238 -2.81 21.87 -12.99
C SER A 238 -2.13 23.20 -12.70
N ALA A 239 -2.87 24.25 -12.33
CA ALA A 239 -2.30 25.55 -12.00
C ALA A 239 -1.79 25.61 -10.55
N LEU A 240 -2.48 24.94 -9.63
CA LEU A 240 -2.14 24.91 -8.20
C LEU A 240 -1.36 23.66 -7.78
N HIS A 241 -1.23 22.67 -8.67
CA HIS A 241 -0.62 21.35 -8.40
C HIS A 241 -1.24 20.64 -7.19
N THR A 242 -2.54 20.85 -6.94
CA THR A 242 -3.27 20.19 -5.85
C THR A 242 -3.88 18.87 -6.33
N VAL A 243 -3.95 17.90 -5.42
CA VAL A 243 -4.48 16.54 -5.68
C VAL A 243 -3.76 15.85 -6.85
N ASP A 244 -2.43 15.90 -6.84
CA ASP A 244 -1.56 15.41 -7.90
C ASP A 244 -1.36 13.88 -7.85
N ILE A 245 -2.45 13.14 -8.08
CA ILE A 245 -2.46 11.67 -8.10
C ILE A 245 -3.21 11.15 -9.33
N GLY A 246 -2.71 10.08 -9.92
CA GLY A 246 -3.29 9.44 -11.08
C GLY A 246 -3.11 7.93 -11.07
N LEU A 247 -3.97 7.24 -11.80
CA LEU A 247 -3.93 5.79 -11.99
C LEU A 247 -3.74 5.44 -13.46
N VAL A 248 -2.83 4.53 -13.74
CA VAL A 248 -2.58 3.97 -15.06
C VAL A 248 -3.03 2.50 -15.03
N LYS A 249 -4.02 2.16 -15.85
CA LYS A 249 -4.48 0.79 -16.06
C LYS A 249 -3.67 0.18 -17.20
N LEU A 250 -3.03 -0.94 -16.92
CA LEU A 250 -2.26 -1.72 -17.89
C LEU A 250 -3.20 -2.55 -18.76
N LYS A 251 -2.88 -2.66 -20.05
CA LYS A 251 -3.65 -3.47 -21.01
C LYS A 251 -3.66 -4.94 -20.62
N ASN A 252 -2.51 -5.47 -20.23
CA ASN A 252 -2.33 -6.85 -19.79
C ASN A 252 -2.05 -6.90 -18.28
N ARG A 253 -2.47 -7.98 -17.62
CA ARG A 253 -2.06 -8.29 -16.25
C ARG A 253 -0.59 -8.71 -16.25
N VAL A 254 0.14 -8.29 -15.22
CA VAL A 254 1.56 -8.56 -15.02
C VAL A 254 1.74 -9.72 -14.06
N GLN A 255 2.63 -10.65 -14.40
CA GLN A 255 3.01 -11.73 -13.49
C GLN A 255 4.06 -11.22 -12.51
N TYR A 256 3.84 -11.48 -11.22
CA TYR A 256 4.82 -11.11 -10.20
C TYR A 256 6.04 -12.02 -10.25
N SER A 257 7.20 -11.44 -9.92
CA SER A 257 8.50 -12.10 -9.85
C SER A 257 9.31 -11.48 -8.72
N ASN A 258 10.60 -11.80 -8.61
CA ASN A 258 11.49 -11.13 -7.65
C ASN A 258 11.82 -9.69 -8.07
N PHE A 259 11.58 -9.33 -9.34
CA PHE A 259 11.89 -8.01 -9.91
C PHE A 259 10.64 -7.18 -10.20
N ILE A 260 9.45 -7.78 -10.11
CA ILE A 260 8.17 -7.12 -10.37
C ILE A 260 7.18 -7.53 -9.28
N ARG A 261 6.89 -6.63 -8.35
CA ARG A 261 5.93 -6.82 -7.24
C ARG A 261 5.25 -5.50 -6.91
N PRO A 262 4.02 -5.51 -6.41
CA PRO A 262 3.32 -4.27 -6.05
C PRO A 262 3.86 -3.69 -4.73
N ILE A 263 3.76 -2.37 -4.56
CA ILE A 263 3.95 -1.71 -3.27
C ILE A 263 2.64 -1.75 -2.47
N CYS A 264 2.73 -1.82 -1.14
CA CYS A 264 1.55 -1.69 -0.29
C CYS A 264 1.04 -0.26 -0.26
N LEU A 265 -0.27 -0.08 -0.36
CA LEU A 265 -0.91 1.18 -0.01
C LEU A 265 -1.10 1.30 1.51
N PRO A 266 -1.01 2.52 2.07
CA PRO A 266 -1.25 2.74 3.50
C PRO A 266 -2.63 2.23 3.91
N ALA A 267 -2.72 1.56 5.06
CA ALA A 267 -4.01 1.21 5.63
C ALA A 267 -4.74 2.48 6.09
N SER A 268 -6.08 2.48 6.08
CA SER A 268 -6.90 3.62 6.48
C SER A 268 -6.55 4.20 7.86
N LYS A 269 -6.09 3.36 8.80
CA LYS A 269 -5.67 3.77 10.15
C LYS A 269 -4.34 4.54 10.21
N THR A 270 -3.50 4.40 9.19
CA THR A 270 -2.22 5.13 9.04
C THR A 270 -2.36 6.35 8.13
N PHE A 271 -3.55 6.57 7.55
CA PHE A 271 -3.78 7.73 6.70
C PHE A 271 -3.81 8.99 7.57
N GLY A 272 -2.89 9.92 7.33
CA GLY A 272 -2.76 11.15 8.10
C GLY A 272 -1.98 11.03 9.42
N SER A 273 -1.29 9.90 9.67
CA SER A 273 -0.31 9.86 10.76
C SER A 273 0.87 10.78 10.45
N ASP A 274 1.34 11.52 11.46
CA ASP A 274 2.56 12.32 11.33
C ASP A 274 3.75 11.40 11.03
N LEU A 275 4.39 11.64 9.88
CA LEU A 275 5.60 10.93 9.44
C LEU A 275 6.87 11.74 9.72
N THR A 276 6.78 12.83 10.48
CA THR A 276 7.94 13.59 10.92
C THR A 276 8.91 12.69 11.68
N GLY A 277 10.19 12.78 11.31
CA GLY A 277 11.25 11.95 11.89
C GLY A 277 11.42 10.57 11.24
N TYR A 278 10.50 10.14 10.36
CA TYR A 278 10.75 8.98 9.50
C TYR A 278 11.67 9.37 8.34
N SER A 279 12.52 8.44 7.91
CA SER A 279 13.40 8.60 6.76
C SER A 279 12.87 7.77 5.58
N PRO A 280 12.05 8.35 4.67
CA PRO A 280 11.57 7.64 3.50
C PRO A 280 12.70 7.42 2.48
N PHE A 281 12.49 6.47 1.58
CA PHE A 281 13.34 6.26 0.41
C PHE A 281 12.78 7.04 -0.79
N VAL A 282 13.66 7.57 -1.62
CA VAL A 282 13.31 8.25 -2.88
C VAL A 282 14.04 7.53 -4.00
N VAL A 283 13.28 6.98 -4.94
CA VAL A 283 13.82 6.06 -5.94
C VAL A 283 13.37 6.50 -7.33
N GLY A 284 14.26 6.48 -8.31
CA GLY A 284 13.90 6.80 -9.70
C GLY A 284 15.05 7.07 -10.65
N TRP A 285 14.69 7.35 -11.90
CA TRP A 285 15.58 7.72 -13.01
C TRP A 285 15.70 9.24 -13.19
N GLY A 286 15.46 9.99 -12.11
CA GLY A 286 15.48 11.45 -12.12
C GLY A 286 16.88 12.04 -12.17
N ALA A 287 16.96 13.37 -12.15
CA ALA A 287 18.24 14.07 -12.04
C ALA A 287 18.85 13.87 -10.65
N THR A 288 20.13 13.50 -10.60
CA THR A 288 20.90 13.32 -9.36
C THR A 288 21.49 14.61 -8.80
N SER A 289 21.44 15.70 -9.58
CA SER A 289 21.86 17.04 -9.18
C SER A 289 20.86 18.09 -9.61
N TYR A 290 20.86 19.25 -8.93
CA TYR A 290 19.94 20.33 -9.24
C TYR A 290 20.10 20.80 -10.68
N ARG A 291 19.02 20.68 -11.49
CA ARG A 291 19.00 20.97 -12.93
C ARG A 291 19.95 20.10 -13.78
N GLY A 292 20.45 19.00 -13.22
CA GLY A 292 21.20 17.99 -13.95
C GLY A 292 20.31 17.21 -14.94
N PRO A 293 20.92 16.44 -15.85
CA PRO A 293 20.18 15.53 -16.71
C PRO A 293 19.55 14.39 -15.89
N ALA A 294 18.47 13.80 -16.41
CA ALA A 294 17.90 12.57 -15.86
C ALA A 294 18.90 11.41 -15.97
N SER A 295 18.93 10.53 -14.97
CA SER A 295 19.76 9.33 -14.97
C SER A 295 19.08 8.20 -15.74
N MET A 296 19.81 7.53 -16.62
CA MET A 296 19.29 6.31 -17.27
C MET A 296 19.30 5.10 -16.32
N ALA A 297 20.18 5.08 -15.32
CA ALA A 297 20.23 4.06 -14.28
C ALA A 297 19.35 4.44 -13.08
N LEU A 298 18.64 3.48 -12.49
CA LEU A 298 17.79 3.68 -11.32
C LEU A 298 18.64 4.09 -10.12
N GLN A 299 18.23 5.14 -9.42
CA GLN A 299 18.91 5.66 -8.23
C GLN A 299 18.04 5.49 -6.98
N GLU A 300 18.68 5.41 -5.81
CA GLU A 300 18.08 5.38 -4.47
C GLU A 300 18.80 6.29 -3.45
#